data_AF-V4SCX2-F1
#
_entry.id   AF-V4SCX2-F1
#
_cell.length_a   1.000
_cell.length_b   1.000
_cell.length_c   1.000
_cell.angle_alpha   90.00
_cell.angle_beta   90.00
_cell.angle_gamma   90.00
#
_symmetry.space_group_name_H-M   'P 1'
#
loop_
_entity.id
_entity.type
_entity.pdbx_description
1 polymer ?
#
loop_
_entity_poly.entity_id
_entity_poly.type
_entity_poly.pdbx_seq_one_letter_code
_entity_poly.pdbx_strand_id
1 'polypeptide(L)' 'MHGFGVCRFANRHWYEGAWREGIRQGLGMYRFRNGETQSGHRQNGLLDIPSAQNTTHLISSIAIYHYKVLNVVQEAR' A
#
# COMPACT_ATOMS: atom_id res chain seq x y z
N MET A 1 6.20 -13.87 -19.31
CA MET A 1 5.09 -12.91 -19.48
C MET A 1 5.55 -11.55 -18.99
N HIS A 2 5.47 -10.54 -19.84
CA HIS A 2 5.97 -9.18 -19.59
C HIS A 2 4.92 -8.21 -20.16
N GLY A 3 4.60 -7.12 -19.46
CA GLY A 3 3.57 -6.15 -19.85
C GLY A 3 2.42 -6.05 -18.86
N PHE A 4 1.36 -5.33 -19.21
CA PHE A 4 0.17 -5.19 -18.35
C PHE A 4 -0.81 -6.33 -18.60
N GLY A 5 -1.42 -6.84 -17.53
CA GLY A 5 -2.34 -7.97 -17.63
C GLY A 5 -3.22 -8.15 -16.40
N VAL A 6 -4.32 -8.88 -16.61
CA VAL A 6 -5.29 -9.22 -15.59
C VAL A 6 -5.18 -10.71 -15.25
N CYS A 7 -4.92 -11.03 -13.98
CA CYS A 7 -4.96 -12.39 -13.46
C CYS A 7 -6.18 -12.57 -12.56
N ARG A 8 -7.05 -13.50 -12.93
CA ARG A 8 -8.22 -13.89 -12.13
C ARG A 8 -7.88 -15.17 -11.37
N PHE A 9 -8.12 -15.14 -10.06
CA PHE A 9 -7.88 -16.27 -9.18
C PHE A 9 -9.18 -17.06 -8.98
N ALA A 10 -9.07 -18.37 -8.73
CA ALA A 10 -10.23 -19.25 -8.47
C ALA A 10 -11.07 -18.79 -7.26
N ASN A 11 -10.46 -18.08 -6.31
CA ASN A 11 -11.13 -17.48 -5.16
C ASN A 11 -11.96 -16.21 -5.51
N ARG A 12 -12.16 -15.89 -6.79
CA ARG A 12 -12.84 -14.67 -7.29
C ARG A 12 -12.12 -13.37 -6.92
N HIS A 13 -10.88 -13.43 -6.48
CA HIS A 13 -10.01 -12.26 -6.47
C HIS A 13 -9.45 -12.05 -7.86
N TRP A 14 -9.03 -10.82 -8.15
CA TRP A 14 -8.32 -10.55 -9.39
C TRP A 14 -7.28 -9.47 -9.18
N TYR A 15 -6.20 -9.57 -9.94
CA TYR A 15 -5.13 -8.59 -9.98
C TYR A 15 -5.04 -8.03 -11.39
N GLU A 16 -4.94 -6.72 -11.48
CA GLU A 16 -4.68 -5.99 -12.71
C GLU A 16 -3.43 -5.16 -12.53
N GLY A 17 -2.44 -5.31 -13.39
CA GLY A 17 -1.22 -4.52 -13.25
C GLY A 17 -0.10 -4.97 -14.14
N ALA A 18 1.08 -4.42 -13.88
CA ALA A 18 2.28 -4.73 -14.60
C ALA A 18 2.87 -6.09 -14.17
N TRP A 19 3.37 -6.81 -15.17
CA TRP A 19 4.01 -8.11 -15.06
C TRP A 19 5.38 -8.04 -15.71
N ARG A 20 6.34 -8.71 -15.11
CA ARG A 20 7.69 -8.87 -15.65
C ARG A 20 8.17 -10.26 -15.25
N GLU A 21 8.67 -11.05 -16.20
CA GLU A 21 9.08 -12.45 -15.96
C GLU A 21 8.00 -13.33 -15.30
N GLY A 22 6.71 -13.05 -15.54
CA GLY A 22 5.61 -13.79 -14.90
C GLY A 22 5.37 -13.47 -13.42
N ILE A 23 6.14 -12.56 -12.83
CA ILE A 23 5.88 -12.01 -11.50
C ILE A 23 5.22 -10.64 -11.60
N ARG A 24 4.39 -10.30 -10.59
CA ARG A 24 3.73 -9.00 -10.47
C ARG A 24 4.78 -7.96 -10.08
N GLN A 25 5.05 -7.03 -10.98
CA GLN A 25 6.16 -6.08 -10.91
C GLN A 25 5.71 -4.75 -11.51
N GLY A 26 5.93 -3.65 -10.79
CA GLY A 26 5.39 -2.34 -11.10
C GLY A 26 4.01 -2.09 -10.47
N LEU A 27 3.29 -1.11 -11.00
CA LEU A 27 1.99 -0.70 -10.49
C LEU A 27 0.92 -1.77 -10.75
N GLY A 28 0.07 -2.01 -9.77
CA GLY A 28 -1.16 -2.78 -9.97
C GLY A 28 -2.16 -2.67 -8.84
N MET A 29 -3.32 -3.25 -9.09
CA MET A 29 -4.51 -3.19 -8.27
C MET A 29 -5.00 -4.62 -8.02
N TYR A 30 -5.17 -4.98 -6.75
CA TYR A 30 -5.75 -6.23 -6.31
C TYR A 30 -7.17 -6.00 -5.82
N ARG A 31 -8.13 -6.74 -6.36
CA ARG A 31 -9.53 -6.72 -5.93
C ARG A 31 -9.88 -8.01 -5.22
N PHE A 32 -10.35 -7.85 -4.00
CA PHE A 32 -10.85 -8.92 -3.17
C PHE A 32 -12.31 -9.21 -3.49
N ARG A 33 -12.75 -10.41 -3.11
CA ARG A 33 -14.13 -10.88 -3.34
C ARG A 33 -15.16 -10.04 -2.57
N ASN A 34 -14.75 -9.49 -1.42
CA ASN A 34 -15.58 -8.61 -0.59
C ASN A 34 -15.73 -7.20 -1.18
N GLY A 35 -15.13 -6.91 -2.34
CA GLY A 35 -15.17 -5.60 -3.00
C GLY A 35 -14.04 -4.67 -2.58
N GLU A 36 -13.25 -5.02 -1.55
CA GLU A 36 -12.07 -4.25 -1.17
C GLU A 36 -11.04 -4.26 -2.30
N THR A 37 -10.34 -3.14 -2.45
CA THR A 37 -9.36 -2.95 -3.49
C THR A 37 -8.07 -2.40 -2.88
N GLN A 38 -6.93 -3.01 -3.21
CA GLN A 38 -5.61 -2.54 -2.82
C GLN A 38 -4.77 -2.24 -4.04
N SER A 39 -4.39 -0.98 -4.23
CA SER A 39 -3.43 -0.55 -5.25
C SER A 39 -2.06 -0.32 -4.63
N GLY A 40 -0.99 -0.69 -5.35
CA GLY A 40 0.37 -0.40 -4.92
C GLY A 40 1.39 -0.67 -6.01
N HIS A 41 2.62 -0.22 -5.75
CA HIS A 41 3.76 -0.59 -6.58
C HIS A 41 4.32 -1.92 -6.06
N ARG A 42 4.68 -2.86 -6.94
CA ARG A 42 5.37 -4.10 -6.54
C ARG A 42 6.78 -4.10 -7.08
N GLN A 43 7.78 -4.31 -6.22
CA GLN A 43 9.15 -4.49 -6.66
C GLN A 43 9.70 -5.78 -6.05
N ASN A 44 10.27 -6.64 -6.90
CA ASN A 44 10.91 -7.91 -6.49
C ASN A 44 10.00 -8.86 -5.69
N GLY A 45 8.69 -8.84 -5.97
CA GLY A 45 7.69 -9.66 -5.27
C GLY A 45 7.17 -9.05 -3.96
N LEU A 46 7.76 -7.96 -3.48
CA LEU A 46 7.27 -7.18 -2.34
C LEU A 46 6.29 -6.12 -2.83
N LEU A 47 5.19 -5.93 -2.09
CA LEU A 47 4.34 -4.75 -2.26
C LEU A 47 5.10 -3.58 -1.65
N ASP A 48 5.61 -2.72 -2.51
CA ASP A 48 6.03 -1.36 -2.15
C ASP A 48 4.73 -0.57 -1.92
N ILE A 49 4.16 -0.82 -0.75
CA ILE A 49 3.34 0.17 -0.09
C ILE A 49 4.32 1.28 0.21
N PRO A 50 4.17 2.51 -0.35
CA PRO A 50 4.79 3.67 0.27
C PRO A 50 4.26 3.67 1.70
N SER A 51 5.06 3.10 2.58
CA SER A 51 4.81 2.99 4.00
C SER A 51 4.47 4.42 4.42
N ALA A 52 3.19 4.63 4.74
CA ALA A 52 2.82 5.56 5.78
C ALA A 52 3.74 5.17 6.93
N GLN A 53 4.82 5.94 7.06
CA GLN A 53 6.06 5.47 7.65
C GLN A 53 5.77 4.82 9.00
N ASN A 54 6.44 3.71 9.25
CA ASN A 54 6.60 3.06 10.55
C ASN A 54 5.94 3.78 11.73
N THR A 55 5.22 3.01 12.55
CA THR A 55 4.85 3.33 13.95
C THR A 55 3.48 3.94 14.19
N THR A 56 2.35 3.35 13.74
CA THR A 56 1.06 3.69 14.38
C THR A 56 -0.07 2.66 14.22
N HIS A 57 0.17 1.39 14.54
CA HIS A 57 -0.94 0.63 15.13
C HIS A 57 -1.14 1.21 16.55
N LEU A 58 -2.16 2.07 16.76
CA LEU A 58 -2.88 2.39 18.02
C LEU A 58 -3.01 3.85 18.45
N ILE A 59 -2.29 4.82 17.89
CA ILE A 59 -2.50 6.21 18.28
C ILE A 59 -3.42 6.88 17.26
N SER A 60 -4.71 6.95 17.60
CA SER A 60 -5.76 7.73 16.92
C SER A 60 -5.16 8.98 16.31
N SER A 61 -5.47 9.29 15.04
CA SER A 61 -4.91 10.42 14.29
C SER A 61 -4.84 11.74 15.09
N ILE A 62 -5.72 11.92 16.08
CA ILE A 62 -5.71 13.01 17.06
C ILE A 62 -4.38 13.10 17.84
N ALA A 63 -3.84 11.98 18.30
CA ALA A 63 -2.61 11.94 19.08
C ALA A 63 -1.36 12.27 18.24
N ILE A 64 -1.35 11.95 16.94
CA ILE A 64 -0.28 12.37 16.02
C ILE A 64 -0.30 13.89 15.88
N TYR A 65 -1.47 14.50 15.70
CA TYR A 65 -1.60 15.96 15.68
C TYR A 65 -1.15 16.59 17.00
N HIS A 66 -1.59 16.04 18.13
CA HIS A 66 -1.23 16.56 19.45
C HIS A 66 0.28 16.45 19.72
N TYR A 67 0.93 15.35 19.36
CA TYR A 67 2.37 15.17 19.47
C TYR A 67 3.15 16.18 18.61
N LYS A 68 2.73 16.38 17.35
CA LYS A 68 3.36 17.36 16.47
C LYS A 68 3.24 18.79 17.00
N VAL A 69 2.08 19.18 17.53
CA VAL A 69 1.88 20.52 18.11
C VAL A 69 2.76 20.73 19.34
N LEU A 70 2.82 19.74 20.24
CA LEU A 70 3.68 19.84 21.43
C LEU A 70 5.16 19.99 21.07
N ASN A 71 5.65 19.23 20.09
CA ASN A 71 7.03 19.33 19.66
C ASN A 71 7.35 20.71 19.08
N VAL A 72 6.46 21.24 18.23
CA VAL A 72 6.62 22.59 17.64
C VAL A 72 6.61 23.69 18.70
N VAL A 73 5.77 23.56 19.74
CA VAL A 73 5.68 24.55 20.82
C VAL A 73 6.93 24.54 21.71
N GLN A 74 7.56 23.39 21.90
CA GLN A 74 8.81 23.27 22.68
C GLN A 74 10.03 23.80 21.92
N GLU A 75 10.07 23.62 20.60
CA GLU A 75 11.16 24.09 19.74
C GLU A 75 11.10 25.60 19.46
N ALA A 76 10.00 26.26 19.82
CA ALA A 76 9.79 27.71 19.68
C ALA A 76 10.26 28.53 20.90
N ARG A 77 11.06 27.95 21.81
CA ARG A 77 11.58 28.64 23.01
C ARG A 77 13.10 28.77 22.99
#